data_AF-A0A1G5HXC4-F1
#
_entry.id   AF-A0A1G5HXC4-F1
#
_cell.length_a   1.000
_cell.length_b   1.000
_cell.length_c   1.000
_cell.angle_alpha   90.00
_cell.angle_beta   90.00
_cell.angle_gamma   90.00
#
_symmetry.space_group_name_H-M   'P 1'
#
loop_
_entity.id
_entity.type
_entity.pdbx_description
1 polymer ?
#
loop_
_entity_poly.entity_id
_entity_poly.type
_entity_poly.pdbx_seq_one_letter_code
_entity_poly.pdbx_strand_id
1 'polypeptide(L)' 'MKKGTFVVKILSNENGTWQGRITYAEENRIQYFRSLLEMIKLIDEAVSAEEENEIFKASS' A
#
# COMPACT_ATOMS: atom_id res chain seq x y z
N MET A 1 -2.96 13.62 -11.20
CA MET A 1 -3.07 12.90 -9.91
C MET A 1 -3.28 11.42 -10.21
N LYS A 2 -2.19 10.66 -10.38
CA LYS A 2 -2.29 9.21 -10.21
C LYS A 2 -2.58 8.99 -8.73
N LYS A 3 -3.73 8.42 -8.42
CA LYS A 3 -4.11 8.11 -7.04
C LYS A 3 -3.70 6.67 -6.83
N GLY A 4 -2.74 6.41 -5.94
CA GLY A 4 -2.35 5.07 -5.53
C GLY A 4 -3.60 4.25 -5.23
N THR A 5 -3.93 3.30 -6.11
CA THR A 5 -5.16 2.52 -6.01
C THR A 5 -4.81 1.17 -5.43
N PHE A 6 -5.41 0.88 -4.28
CA PHE A 6 -5.13 -0.33 -3.52
C PHE A 6 -6.39 -1.18 -3.34
N VAL A 7 -6.26 -2.48 -3.54
CA VAL A 7 -7.29 -3.46 -3.20
C VAL A 7 -6.87 -4.15 -1.91
N VAL A 8 -7.65 -3.98 -0.84
CA VAL A 8 -7.41 -4.61 0.45
C VAL A 8 -8.32 -5.83 0.58
N LYS A 9 -7.73 -7.00 0.86
CA LYS A 9 -8.47 -8.23 1.20
C LYS A 9 -8.18 -8.61 2.65
N ILE A 10 -9.20 -8.53 3.49
CA ILE A 10 -9.16 -9.01 4.88
C ILE A 10 -9.31 -10.54 4.87
N LEU A 11 -8.37 -11.23 5.51
CA LEU A 11 -8.33 -12.70 5.58
C LEU A 11 -8.73 -13.21 6.97
N SER A 12 -8.35 -12.50 8.02
CA SER A 12 -8.74 -12.81 9.39
C SER A 12 -8.83 -11.56 10.26
N ASN A 13 -9.48 -11.72 11.41
CA ASN A 13 -9.54 -10.73 12.48
C ASN A 13 -9.21 -11.43 13.80
N GLU A 14 -7.91 -11.61 14.03
CA GLU A 14 -7.37 -12.19 15.25
C GLU A 14 -6.82 -11.10 16.16
N ASN A 15 -6.98 -11.28 17.47
CA ASN A 15 -6.48 -10.35 18.50
C ASN A 15 -6.98 -8.90 18.32
N GLY A 16 -8.17 -8.73 17.73
CA GLY A 16 -8.77 -7.41 17.52
C GLY A 16 -8.10 -6.56 16.44
N THR A 17 -7.28 -7.16 15.57
CA THR A 17 -6.69 -6.46 14.43
C THR A 17 -6.94 -7.23 13.14
N TRP A 18 -6.97 -6.52 12.02
CA TRP A 18 -7.16 -7.13 10.72
C TRP A 18 -5.84 -7.67 10.18
N GLN A 19 -5.87 -8.90 9.68
CA GLN A 19 -4.80 -9.50 8.90
C GLN A 19 -5.29 -9.76 7.50
N GLY A 20 -4.42 -9.58 6.52
CA GLY A 20 -4.82 -9.67 5.14
C GLY A 20 -3.71 -9.34 4.17
N ARG A 21 -4.12 -8.91 2.98
CA ARG A 21 -3.19 -8.46 1.94
C ARG A 21 -3.69 -7.20 1.27
N ILE A 22 -2.74 -6.41 0.79
CA ILE A 22 -2.95 -5.27 -0.06
C ILE A 22 -2.40 -5.58 -1.46
N THR A 23 -3.14 -5.21 -2.49
CA THR A 23 -2.74 -5.36 -3.90
C THR A 23 -2.69 -3.98 -4.55
N TYR A 24 -1.57 -3.68 -5.19
CA TYR A 24 -1.30 -2.43 -5.89
C TYR A 24 -1.87 -2.58 -7.30
N ALA A 25 -2.88 -1.78 -7.64
CA ALA A 25 -3.62 -1.96 -8.89
C ALA A 25 -2.75 -1.72 -10.13
N GLU A 26 -1.78 -0.79 -10.06
CA GLU A 26 -0.89 -0.47 -11.19
C GLU A 26 0.32 -1.41 -11.29
N GLU A 27 0.84 -1.88 -10.15
CA GLU A 27 2.09 -2.65 -10.11
C GLU A 27 1.87 -4.17 -10.06
N ASN A 28 0.62 -4.61 -9.95
CA ASN A 28 0.25 -6.00 -9.68
C ASN A 28 1.04 -6.62 -8.50
N ARG A 29 1.50 -5.76 -7.58
CA ARG A 29 2.28 -6.13 -6.40
C ARG A 29 1.31 -6.52 -5.30
N ILE A 30 1.64 -7.57 -4.54
CA ILE A 30 0.86 -8.04 -3.40
C ILE A 30 1.74 -8.03 -2.16
N GLN A 31 1.26 -7.42 -1.08
CA GLN A 31 1.93 -7.41 0.22
C GLN A 31 0.97 -7.85 1.32
N TYR A 32 1.47 -8.59 2.30
CA TYR A 32 0.67 -9.08 3.42
C TYR A 32 0.87 -8.19 4.64
N PHE A 33 -0.19 -7.96 5.40
CA PHE A 33 -0.15 -7.26 6.68
C PHE A 33 -0.77 -8.14 7.76
N ARG A 34 -0.23 -8.04 8.98
CA ARG A 34 -0.67 -8.77 10.17
C ARG A 34 -1.31 -7.85 11.22
N SER A 35 -1.40 -6.56 10.92
CA SER A 35 -2.13 -5.58 11.73
C SER A 35 -2.55 -4.38 10.89
N LEU A 36 -3.51 -3.61 11.42
CA LEU A 36 -3.90 -2.32 10.84
C LEU A 36 -2.70 -1.37 10.68
N LEU A 37 -1.77 -1.35 11.63
CA LEU A 37 -0.59 -0.49 11.57
C LEU A 37 0.37 -0.91 10.46
N GLU A 38 0.60 -2.22 10.29
CA GLU A 38 1.39 -2.72 9.15
C GLU A 38 0.71 -2.34 7.82
N MET A 39 -0.62 -2.44 7.71
CA MET A 39 -1.34 -2.02 6.50
C MET A 39 -1.13 -0.54 6.18
N ILE A 40 -1.23 0.35 7.18
CA ILE A 40 -1.02 1.80 7.00
C ILE A 40 0.41 2.08 6.54
N LYS A 41 1.42 1.43 7.13
CA LYS A 41 2.83 1.58 6.71
C LYS A 41 3.06 1.19 5.25
N LEU A 42 2.44 0.11 4.79
CA LEU A 42 2.55 -0.32 3.39
C LEU A 42 1.93 0.69 2.41
N ILE A 43 0.84 1.35 2.80
CA ILE A 43 0.22 2.43 2.02
C ILE A 43 1.10 3.68 2.05
N ASP A 44 1.61 4.05 3.21
CA ASP A 44 2.47 5.22 3.39
C ASP A 44 3.77 5.12 2.56
N GLU A 45 4.41 3.94 2.58
CA GLU A 45 5.58 3.63 1.75
C GLU A 45 5.24 3.71 0.26
N ALA A 46 4.07 3.20 -0.15
CA ALA A 46 3.62 3.23 -1.53
C ALA A 46 3.44 4.65 -2.06
N VAL A 47 2.77 5.49 -1.27
CA VAL A 47 2.46 6.88 -1.63
C VAL A 47 3.75 7.71 -1.66
N SER A 48 4.62 7.54 -0.67
CA SER A 48 5.91 8.24 -0.60
C SER A 48 6.82 7.89 -1.79
N ALA A 49 6.84 6.62 -2.20
CA ALA A 49 7.61 6.18 -3.36
C ALA A 49 7.08 6.77 -4.70
N GLU A 50 5.77 6.96 -4.84
CA GLU A 50 5.18 7.63 -6.01
C GLU A 50 5.58 9.12 -6.06
N GLU A 51 5.59 9.82 -4.93
CA GLU A 51 5.99 11.25 -4.86
C GLU A 51 7.46 11.46 -5.26
N GLU A 52 8.39 10.63 -4.77
CA GLU A 52 9.81 10.72 -5.15
C GLU A 52 10.02 10.48 -6.65
N ASN A 53 9.25 9.54 -7.24
CA ASN A 53 9.36 9.19 -8.66
C ASN A 53 8.82 10.31 -9.56
N GLU A 54 7.75 11.00 -9.15
CA GLU A 54 7.22 12.17 -9.86
C GLU A 54 8.20 13.36 -9.78
N ILE A 55 8.84 13.59 -8.62
CA ILE A 55 9.87 14.63 -8.47
C ILE A 55 11.06 14.37 -9.40
N PHE A 56 11.55 13.12 -9.46
CA PHE A 56 12.66 12.74 -10.35
C PHE A 56 12.30 12.93 -11.83
N LYS A 57 11.08 12.56 -12.26
CA LYS A 57 10.61 12.77 -13.64
C LYS A 57 10.41 14.25 -14.00
N ALA A 58 10.03 15.09 -13.04
CA ALA A 58 9.84 16.53 -13.27
C ALA A 58 11.15 17.32 -13.33
N SER A 59 12.25 16.75 -12.83
CA SER A 59 13.58 17.37 -12.79
C SER A 59 14.56 16.81 -13.83
N SER A 60 14.09 15.89 -14.69
CA SER A 60 14.82 15.31 -15.81
C SER A 60 14.21 15.72 -17.15
#